data_AF-A0A2E0SY09-F1
#
_entry.id   AF-A0A2E0SY09-F1
#
_cell.length_a   1.000
_cell.length_b   1.000
_cell.length_c   1.000
_cell.angle_alpha   90.00
_cell.angle_beta   90.00
_cell.angle_gamma   90.00
#
_symmetry.space_group_name_H-M   'P 1'
#
loop_
_entity.id
_entity.type
_entity.pdbx_description
1 polymer ?
#
loop_
_entity_poly.entity_id
_entity_poly.type
_entity_poly.pdbx_seq_one_letter_code
_entity_poly.pdbx_strand_id
1 'polypeptide(L)'
;MANLGLGIVFVAVPWLYIDLNAAGVLYFAWLASATLRPDGKGLFEAQSLARDSRLKLFRMGLVTNLLNPKAAVMYLAIIPQFIDHGQGNTTAQGFVLGEVQIIVSMIVNSLIVLGAGTISGFVSTRPTWIKWQRWVTGTLLSTVAVMLAREVPQSSSPLNRAIMLQDLRETPLR
;
A
#
# COMPACT_ATOMS: atom_id res chain seq x y z
N MET A 1 6.81 9.22 -8.92
CA MET A 1 6.32 9.59 -10.27
C MET A 1 5.01 8.89 -10.66
N ALA A 2 4.82 7.58 -10.39
CA ALA A 2 3.55 6.89 -10.67
C ALA A 2 2.31 7.51 -9.97
N ASN A 3 2.41 7.90 -8.68
CA ASN A 3 1.30 8.58 -7.97
C ASN A 3 0.95 9.95 -8.54
N LEU A 4 1.92 10.68 -9.11
CA LEU A 4 1.68 11.98 -9.76
C LEU A 4 0.95 11.77 -11.08
N GLY A 5 1.33 10.76 -11.86
CA GLY A 5 0.63 10.38 -13.10
C GLY A 5 -0.81 9.92 -12.84
N LEU A 6 -1.03 9.10 -11.81
CA LEU A 6 -2.39 8.67 -11.42
C LEU A 6 -3.25 9.87 -10.96
N GLY A 7 -2.66 10.80 -10.21
CA GLY A 7 -3.33 12.03 -9.79
C GLY A 7 -3.75 12.93 -10.95
N ILE A 8 -2.89 13.06 -11.98
CA ILE A 8 -3.21 13.81 -13.21
C ILE A 8 -4.37 13.17 -13.96
N VAL A 9 -4.41 11.83 -14.05
CA VAL A 9 -5.53 11.11 -14.69
C VAL A 9 -6.84 11.30 -13.92
N PHE A 10 -6.80 11.29 -12.59
CA PHE A 10 -7.99 11.51 -11.76
C PHE A 10 -8.50 12.96 -11.80
N VAL A 11 -7.61 13.94 -11.98
CA VAL A 11 -8.00 15.33 -12.26
C VAL A 11 -8.60 15.47 -13.66
N ALA A 12 -8.04 14.76 -14.65
CA ALA A 12 -8.50 14.81 -16.03
C ALA A 12 -9.84 14.09 -16.26
N VAL A 13 -10.11 13.01 -15.50
CA VAL A 13 -11.34 12.22 -15.60
C VAL A 13 -11.98 12.07 -14.22
N PRO A 14 -12.78 13.06 -13.78
CA PRO A 14 -13.43 13.06 -12.47
C PRO A 14 -14.29 11.81 -12.21
N TRP A 15 -14.92 11.26 -13.26
CA TRP A 15 -15.76 10.07 -13.15
C TRP A 15 -14.98 8.81 -12.75
N LEU A 16 -13.76 8.65 -13.26
CA LEU A 16 -12.91 7.50 -12.93
C LEU A 16 -12.54 7.51 -11.44
N TYR A 17 -12.27 8.70 -10.90
CA TYR A 17 -12.00 8.89 -9.48
C TYR A 17 -13.21 8.53 -8.61
N ILE A 18 -14.43 8.96 -9.01
CA ILE A 18 -15.67 8.66 -8.30
C ILE A 18 -15.98 7.15 -8.31
N ASP A 19 -15.89 6.50 -9.47
CA ASP A 19 -16.17 5.07 -9.61
C ASP A 19 -15.16 4.23 -8.83
N LEU A 20 -13.88 4.62 -8.84
CA LEU A 20 -12.84 3.98 -8.04
C LEU A 20 -13.10 4.12 -6.54
N ASN A 21 -13.47 5.31 -6.07
CA ASN A 21 -13.80 5.53 -4.66
C ASN A 21 -15.04 4.74 -4.24
N ALA A 22 -16.08 4.71 -5.07
CA ALA A 22 -17.29 3.91 -4.81
C ALA A 22 -16.97 2.41 -4.72
N ALA A 23 -16.15 1.89 -5.65
CA ALA A 23 -15.65 0.52 -5.59
C ALA A 23 -14.82 0.26 -4.32
N GLY A 24 -13.98 1.21 -3.93
CA GLY A 24 -13.19 1.17 -2.69
C GLY A 24 -14.06 1.08 -1.44
N VAL A 25 -15.12 1.90 -1.34
CA VAL A 25 -16.08 1.87 -0.23
C VAL A 25 -16.74 0.51 -0.11
N LEU A 26 -17.24 -0.04 -1.21
CA LEU A 26 -17.87 -1.37 -1.23
C LEU A 26 -16.87 -2.46 -0.82
N TYR A 27 -15.65 -2.39 -1.34
CA TYR A 27 -14.60 -3.35 -1.02
C TYR A 27 -14.21 -3.31 0.46
N PHE A 28 -13.95 -2.13 1.02
CA PHE A 28 -13.56 -1.97 2.41
C PHE A 28 -14.71 -2.31 3.37
N ALA A 29 -15.96 -1.95 3.03
CA ALA A 29 -17.13 -2.35 3.81
C ALA A 29 -17.30 -3.88 3.81
N TRP A 30 -17.14 -4.51 2.63
CA TRP A 30 -17.15 -5.97 2.52
C TRP A 30 -16.03 -6.59 3.37
N LEU A 31 -14.80 -6.08 3.28
CA LEU A 31 -13.65 -6.60 4.02
C LEU A 31 -13.80 -6.42 5.54
N ALA A 32 -14.31 -5.28 5.99
CA ALA A 32 -14.64 -5.02 7.39
C ALA A 32 -15.70 -6.00 7.89
N SER A 33 -16.79 -6.19 7.13
CA SER A 33 -17.85 -7.13 7.48
C SER A 33 -17.34 -8.58 7.53
N ALA A 34 -16.47 -8.97 6.60
CA ALA A 34 -15.86 -10.29 6.57
C ALA A 34 -14.93 -10.53 7.78
N THR A 35 -14.21 -9.49 8.22
CA THR A 35 -13.27 -9.55 9.35
C THR A 35 -14.00 -9.58 10.71
N LEU A 36 -15.16 -8.92 10.82
CA LEU A 36 -15.94 -8.81 12.07
C LEU A 36 -16.91 -9.98 12.29
N ARG A 37 -17.16 -10.82 11.28
CA ARG A 37 -18.01 -12.02 11.42
C ARG A 37 -17.42 -13.02 12.42
N PRO A 38 -18.25 -13.72 13.23
CA PRO A 38 -17.77 -14.72 14.21
C PRO A 38 -16.91 -15.82 13.57
N ASP A 39 -17.33 -16.32 12.40
CA ASP A 39 -16.62 -17.32 11.59
C ASP A 39 -15.67 -16.69 10.55
N GLY A 40 -15.51 -15.36 10.58
CA GLY A 40 -14.61 -14.65 9.70
C GLY A 40 -13.16 -15.03 9.99
N LYS A 41 -12.42 -15.49 8.98
CA LYS A 41 -10.97 -15.65 9.09
C LYS A 41 -10.37 -14.26 9.23
N GLY A 42 -9.63 -14.02 10.32
CA GLY A 42 -8.94 -12.75 10.51
C GLY A 42 -7.96 -12.51 9.35
N LEU A 43 -7.83 -11.27 8.88
CA LEU A 43 -6.94 -10.94 7.76
C LEU A 43 -5.48 -11.40 7.96
N PHE A 44 -5.05 -11.45 9.22
CA PHE A 44 -3.72 -11.90 9.64
C PHE A 44 -3.75 -13.23 10.38
N GLU A 45 -4.86 -13.97 10.30
CA GLU A 45 -4.93 -15.31 10.86
C GLU A 45 -4.08 -16.24 9.99
N ALA A 46 -3.10 -16.88 10.61
CA ALA A 46 -2.17 -17.77 9.93
C ALA A 46 -2.95 -18.92 9.28
N GLN A 47 -3.09 -18.89 7.96
CA GLN A 47 -3.63 -20.01 7.22
C GLN A 47 -2.60 -21.14 7.23
N SER A 48 -3.06 -22.39 7.34
CA SER A 48 -2.20 -23.58 7.22
C SER A 48 -1.75 -23.75 5.77
N LEU A 49 -0.84 -22.89 5.31
CA LEU A 49 -0.14 -23.08 4.05
C LEU A 49 0.94 -24.15 4.22
N ALA A 50 1.19 -24.92 3.16
CA ALA A 50 2.36 -25.78 3.08
C ALA A 50 3.61 -24.94 3.38
N ARG A 51 4.47 -25.45 4.27
CA ARG A 51 5.63 -24.69 4.76
C ARG A 51 6.60 -24.46 3.60
N ASP A 52 6.63 -23.23 3.08
CA ASP A 52 7.57 -22.85 2.04
C ASP A 52 9.02 -22.98 2.54
N SER A 53 9.94 -23.31 1.63
CA SER A 53 11.35 -23.45 1.98
C SER A 53 11.93 -22.11 2.45
N ARG A 54 12.85 -22.16 3.43
CA ARG A 54 13.52 -20.96 3.97
C ARG A 54 14.16 -20.11 2.86
N LEU A 55 14.74 -20.78 1.85
CA LEU A 55 15.34 -20.12 0.69
C LEU A 55 14.31 -19.41 -0.19
N LYS A 56 13.12 -20.00 -0.39
CA LYS A 56 12.04 -19.37 -1.15
C LYS A 56 11.54 -18.09 -0.45
N LEU A 57 11.32 -18.16 0.86
CA LEU A 57 10.90 -16.99 1.66
C LEU A 57 11.96 -15.89 1.67
N PHE A 58 13.25 -16.26 1.81
CA PHE A 58 14.35 -15.30 1.71
C PHE A 58 14.41 -14.64 0.33
N ARG A 59 14.36 -15.42 -0.75
CA ARG A 59 14.37 -14.88 -2.12
C ARG A 59 13.16 -13.98 -2.37
N MET A 60 11.98 -14.35 -1.88
CA MET A 60 10.78 -13.53 -2.03
C MET A 60 10.94 -12.18 -1.31
N GLY A 61 11.46 -12.18 -0.08
CA GLY A 61 11.76 -10.94 0.66
C GLY A 61 12.82 -10.09 -0.04
N LEU A 62 13.92 -10.70 -0.48
CA LEU A 62 15.01 -10.03 -1.19
C LEU A 62 14.52 -9.40 -2.51
N VAL A 63 13.82 -10.19 -3.33
CA VAL A 63 13.27 -9.75 -4.62
C VAL A 63 12.24 -8.64 -4.41
N THR A 64 11.36 -8.75 -3.43
CA THR A 64 10.38 -7.69 -3.09
C THR A 64 11.07 -6.40 -2.65
N ASN A 65 12.16 -6.49 -1.89
CA ASN A 65 12.90 -5.31 -1.44
C ASN A 65 13.64 -4.64 -2.59
N LEU A 66 14.33 -5.43 -3.43
CA LEU A 66 15.05 -4.95 -4.62
C LEU A 66 14.11 -4.35 -5.68
N LEU A 67 12.95 -4.97 -5.90
CA LEU A 67 11.96 -4.50 -6.87
C LEU A 67 11.13 -3.33 -6.37
N ASN A 68 11.29 -2.86 -5.12
CA ASN A 68 10.48 -1.77 -4.59
C ASN A 68 10.90 -0.44 -5.25
N PRO A 69 10.15 0.05 -6.26
CA PRO A 69 10.59 1.20 -7.04
C PRO A 69 10.55 2.49 -6.20
N LYS A 70 9.77 2.50 -5.11
CA LYS A 70 9.68 3.64 -4.20
C LYS A 70 10.97 3.79 -3.38
N ALA A 71 11.54 2.68 -2.92
CA ALA A 71 12.83 2.68 -2.22
C ALA A 71 13.94 3.11 -3.18
N ALA A 72 13.98 2.55 -4.40
CA ALA A 72 14.97 2.93 -5.41
C ALA A 72 14.91 4.44 -5.75
N VAL A 73 13.71 5.00 -5.95
CA VAL A 73 13.54 6.44 -6.21
C VAL A 73 13.93 7.29 -5.00
N MET A 74 13.59 6.87 -3.79
CA MET A 74 14.00 7.58 -2.56
C MET A 74 15.53 7.61 -2.42
N TYR A 75 16.20 6.50 -2.67
CA TYR A 75 17.67 6.44 -2.61
C TYR A 75 18.33 7.26 -3.71
N LEU A 76 17.82 7.21 -4.95
CA LEU A 76 18.29 8.06 -6.04
C LEU A 76 18.12 9.56 -5.74
N ALA A 77 17.12 9.94 -4.95
CA ALA A 77 16.91 11.33 -4.54
C ALA A 77 17.79 11.76 -3.36
N ILE A 78 18.19 10.83 -2.50
CA ILE A 78 18.93 11.09 -1.25
C ILE A 78 20.44 10.94 -1.44
N ILE A 79 20.92 9.90 -2.13
CA ILE A 79 22.35 9.61 -2.30
C ILE A 79 23.12 10.80 -2.90
N PRO A 80 22.63 11.50 -3.95
CA PRO A 80 23.35 12.65 -4.51
C PRO A 80 23.56 13.79 -3.52
N GLN A 81 22.68 13.92 -2.51
CA GLN A 81 22.78 14.98 -1.50
C GLN A 81 23.97 14.78 -0.55
N PHE A 82 24.50 13.54 -0.47
CA PHE A 82 25.64 13.18 0.36
C PHE A 82 26.94 13.01 -0.43
N ILE A 83 26.89 13.21 -1.76
CA ILE A 83 28.08 13.17 -2.61
C ILE A 83 28.75 14.55 -2.55
N ASP A 84 30.01 14.55 -2.14
CA ASP A 84 30.84 15.75 -2.17
C ASP A 84 31.64 15.79 -3.47
N HIS A 85 31.25 16.70 -4.37
CA HIS A 85 31.90 16.92 -5.66
C HIS A 85 33.34 17.45 -5.54
N GLY A 86 33.75 17.94 -4.37
CA GLY A 86 35.10 18.47 -4.11
C GLY A 86 36.10 17.43 -3.58
N GLN A 87 35.65 16.24 -3.17
CA GLN A 87 36.50 15.25 -2.47
C GLN A 87 36.80 13.97 -3.27
N GLY A 88 36.74 14.02 -4.61
CA GLY A 88 37.22 12.94 -5.49
C GLY A 88 36.14 12.29 -6.35
N ASN A 89 36.25 10.99 -6.62
CA ASN A 89 35.39 10.29 -7.57
C ASN A 89 33.97 10.07 -7.01
N THR A 90 33.03 10.88 -7.50
CA THR A 90 31.60 10.86 -7.15
C THR A 90 30.92 9.51 -7.39
N THR A 91 31.38 8.75 -8.40
CA THR A 91 30.83 7.41 -8.70
C THR A 91 31.21 6.42 -7.59
N ALA A 92 32.45 6.47 -7.12
CA ALA A 92 32.91 5.61 -6.02
C ALA A 92 32.19 5.93 -4.70
N GLN A 93 31.98 7.22 -4.41
CA GLN A 93 31.19 7.66 -3.24
C GLN A 93 29.75 7.13 -3.31
N GLY A 94 29.12 7.19 -4.49
CA GLY A 94 27.78 6.64 -4.72
C GLY A 94 27.70 5.12 -4.47
N PHE A 95 28.70 4.35 -4.93
CA PHE A 95 28.75 2.91 -4.68
C PHE A 95 28.91 2.60 -3.18
N VAL A 96 29.80 3.30 -2.47
CA VAL A 96 30.00 3.11 -1.02
C VAL A 96 28.72 3.42 -0.24
N LEU A 97 28.06 4.55 -0.55
CA LEU A 97 26.79 4.93 0.08
C LEU A 97 25.70 3.90 -0.20
N GLY A 98 25.61 3.39 -1.43
CA GLY A 98 24.69 2.32 -1.80
C GLY A 98 24.95 1.02 -1.06
N GLU A 99 26.21 0.61 -0.91
CA GLU A 99 26.59 -0.62 -0.21
C GLU A 99 26.29 -0.54 1.29
N VAL A 100 26.63 0.57 1.94
CA VAL A 100 26.28 0.84 3.35
C VAL A 100 24.76 0.73 3.54
N GLN A 101 23.99 1.32 2.64
CA GLN A 101 22.52 1.27 2.70
C GLN A 101 21.97 -0.16 2.58
N ILE A 102 22.53 -0.98 1.68
CA ILE A 102 22.13 -2.38 1.51
C ILE A 102 22.39 -3.16 2.80
N ILE A 103 23.59 -3.00 3.40
CA ILE A 103 23.96 -3.69 4.63
C ILE A 103 23.03 -3.29 5.79
N VAL A 104 22.82 -1.99 6.00
CA VAL A 104 21.91 -1.49 7.05
C VAL A 104 20.49 -2.01 6.85
N SER A 105 19.97 -1.95 5.61
CA SER A 105 18.65 -2.46 5.28
C SER A 105 18.53 -3.96 5.56
N MET A 106 19.56 -4.75 5.23
CA MET A 106 19.56 -6.19 5.47
C MET A 106 19.58 -6.50 6.97
N ILE A 107 20.35 -5.77 7.77
CA ILE A 107 20.39 -5.92 9.23
C ILE A 107 19.02 -5.57 9.84
N VAL A 108 18.47 -4.40 9.51
CA VAL A 108 17.17 -3.95 10.05
C VAL A 108 16.05 -4.92 9.69
N ASN A 109 15.96 -5.33 8.41
CA ASN A 109 14.96 -6.31 7.98
C ASN A 109 15.14 -7.65 8.69
N SER A 110 16.38 -8.12 8.89
CA SER A 110 16.64 -9.37 9.60
C SER A 110 16.21 -9.29 11.06
N LEU A 111 16.50 -8.18 11.75
CA LEU A 111 16.07 -7.95 13.13
C LEU A 111 14.54 -7.93 13.24
N ILE A 112 13.85 -7.26 12.30
CA ILE A 112 12.38 -7.26 12.23
C ILE A 112 11.84 -8.66 12.01
N VAL A 113 12.40 -9.45 11.08
CA VAL A 113 11.95 -10.81 10.80
C VAL A 113 12.17 -11.74 11.99
N LEU A 114 13.34 -11.68 12.64
CA LEU A 114 13.63 -12.48 13.82
C LEU A 114 12.73 -12.10 14.99
N GLY A 115 12.51 -10.80 15.23
CA GLY A 115 11.58 -10.30 16.24
C GLY A 115 10.11 -10.66 15.94
N ALA A 116 9.69 -10.57 14.68
CA ALA A 116 8.36 -11.00 14.26
C ALA A 116 8.18 -12.51 14.45
N GLY A 117 9.22 -13.33 14.23
CA GLY A 117 9.18 -14.77 14.47
C GLY A 117 8.95 -15.14 15.93
N THR A 118 9.61 -14.46 16.87
CA THR A 118 9.42 -14.69 18.31
C THR A 118 8.05 -14.21 18.78
N ILE A 119 7.62 -13.04 18.31
CA ILE A 119 6.29 -12.47 18.62
C ILE A 119 5.19 -13.34 18.02
N SER A 120 5.34 -13.83 16.78
CA SER A 120 4.33 -14.65 16.10
C SER A 120 4.02 -15.94 16.85
N GLY A 121 5.04 -16.60 17.41
CA GLY A 121 4.83 -17.81 18.23
C GLY A 121 4.07 -17.52 19.53
N PHE A 122 4.36 -16.38 20.18
CA PHE A 122 3.67 -15.94 21.39
C PHE A 122 2.24 -15.44 21.12
N VAL A 123 2.05 -14.72 20.02
CA VAL A 123 0.77 -14.12 19.60
C VAL A 123 -0.23 -15.18 19.12
N SER A 124 0.23 -16.17 18.37
CA SER A 124 -0.66 -17.19 17.77
C SER A 124 -1.26 -18.15 18.81
N THR A 125 -0.69 -18.21 20.02
CA THR A 125 -1.18 -19.09 21.09
C THR A 125 -2.23 -18.43 21.99
N ARG A 126 -2.47 -17.11 21.87
CA ARG A 126 -3.43 -16.38 22.71
C ARG A 126 -4.70 -16.00 21.93
N PRO A 127 -5.84 -16.68 22.17
CA PRO A 127 -7.09 -16.41 21.45
C PRO A 127 -7.65 -15.00 21.72
N THR A 128 -7.30 -14.38 22.85
CA THR A 128 -7.67 -12.99 23.17
C THR A 128 -6.96 -11.98 22.26
N TRP A 129 -5.72 -12.24 21.86
CA TRP A 129 -4.99 -11.35 20.95
C TRP A 129 -5.54 -11.42 19.52
N ILE A 130 -5.89 -12.63 19.06
CA ILE A 130 -6.54 -12.84 17.76
C ILE A 130 -7.86 -12.06 17.70
N LYS A 131 -8.67 -12.09 18.78
CA LYS A 131 -9.89 -11.28 18.89
C LYS A 131 -9.59 -9.78 18.82
N TRP A 132 -8.63 -9.29 19.62
CA TRP A 132 -8.24 -7.88 19.61
C TRP A 132 -7.79 -7.40 18.23
N GLN A 133 -6.92 -8.17 17.58
CA GLN A 133 -6.40 -7.87 16.25
C GLN A 133 -7.51 -7.85 15.18
N ARG A 134 -8.49 -8.77 15.25
CA ARG A 134 -9.70 -8.75 14.40
C ARG A 134 -10.52 -7.48 14.61
N TRP A 135 -10.80 -7.10 15.85
CA TRP A 135 -11.57 -5.90 16.17
C TRP A 135 -10.87 -4.62 15.71
N VAL A 136 -9.57 -4.49 15.98
CA VAL A 136 -8.78 -3.33 15.53
C VAL A 136 -8.76 -3.23 14.00
N THR A 137 -8.47 -4.34 13.32
CA THR A 137 -8.44 -4.36 11.84
C THR A 137 -9.81 -4.04 11.25
N GLY A 138 -10.87 -4.69 11.73
CA GLY A 138 -12.24 -4.44 11.29
C GLY A 138 -12.70 -3.01 11.53
N THR A 139 -12.34 -2.43 12.69
CA THR A 139 -12.64 -1.02 13.01
C THR A 139 -11.89 -0.07 12.07
N LEU A 140 -10.59 -0.29 11.85
CA LEU A 140 -9.79 0.54 10.93
C LEU A 140 -10.35 0.50 9.51
N LEU A 141 -10.66 -0.70 9.00
CA LEU A 141 -11.27 -0.86 7.67
C LEU A 141 -12.64 -0.17 7.58
N SER A 142 -13.45 -0.24 8.64
CA SER A 142 -14.73 0.45 8.71
C SER A 142 -14.56 1.97 8.69
N THR A 143 -13.60 2.50 9.45
CA THR A 143 -13.27 3.92 9.45
C THR A 143 -12.83 4.38 8.07
N VAL A 144 -11.95 3.63 7.40
CA VAL A 144 -11.52 3.93 6.02
C VAL A 144 -12.71 3.92 5.05
N ALA A 145 -13.59 2.92 5.14
CA ALA A 145 -14.79 2.85 4.30
C ALA A 145 -15.70 4.08 4.50
N VAL A 146 -15.91 4.50 5.74
CA VAL A 146 -16.72 5.68 6.06
C VAL A 146 -16.05 6.98 5.58
N MET A 147 -14.74 7.12 5.76
CA MET A 147 -14.01 8.29 5.27
C MET A 147 -14.09 8.40 3.75
N LEU A 148 -13.84 7.30 3.04
CA LEU A 148 -13.97 7.26 1.58
C LEU A 148 -15.40 7.54 1.12
N ALA A 149 -16.41 7.05 1.85
CA ALA A 149 -17.81 7.29 1.52
C ALA A 149 -18.19 8.78 1.60
N ARG A 150 -17.52 9.57 2.46
CA ARG A 150 -17.73 11.02 2.54
C ARG A 150 -17.15 11.78 1.36
N GLU A 151 -16.15 11.19 0.69
CA GLU A 151 -15.45 11.78 -0.45
C GLU A 151 -16.13 11.47 -1.78
N VAL A 152 -17.04 10.48 -1.83
CA VAL A 152 -17.86 10.16 -3.00
C VAL A 152 -18.98 11.21 -3.15
N PRO A 153 -18.95 12.07 -4.19
CA PRO A 153 -20.03 13.04 -4.42
C PRO A 153 -21.32 12.30 -4.81
N GLN A 154 -22.46 12.68 -4.22
CA GLN A 154 -23.76 12.02 -4.44
C GLN A 154 -24.30 12.12 -5.88
N SER A 155 -23.67 12.89 -6.76
CA SER A 155 -24.05 13.08 -8.17
C SER A 155 -23.44 12.04 -9.13
N SER A 156 -23.37 10.78 -8.72
CA SER A 156 -22.87 9.67 -9.57
C SER A 156 -23.97 8.95 -10.37
N SER A 157 -25.24 9.37 -10.25
CA SER A 157 -26.36 8.77 -10.99
C SER A 157 -26.06 8.73 -12.49
N PRO A 158 -26.23 7.57 -13.17
CA PRO A 158 -26.05 7.46 -14.63
C PRO A 158 -26.95 8.44 -15.40
N LEU A 159 -28.07 8.87 -14.80
CA LEU A 159 -28.95 9.89 -15.35
C LEU A 159 -28.26 11.27 -15.41
N ASN A 160 -27.58 11.69 -14.34
CA ASN A 160 -26.84 12.96 -14.32
C ASN A 160 -25.64 12.95 -15.27
N ARG A 161 -25.00 11.79 -15.44
CA ARG A 161 -23.92 11.61 -16.43
C ARG A 161 -24.43 11.78 -17.85
N ALA A 162 -25.59 11.20 -18.18
CA ALA A 162 -26.20 11.34 -19.50
C ALA A 162 -26.56 12.81 -19.80
N ILE A 163 -27.12 13.52 -18.82
CA ILE A 163 -27.49 14.94 -18.96
C ILE A 163 -26.24 15.82 -19.14
N MET A 164 -25.17 15.59 -18.39
CA MET A 164 -23.93 16.38 -18.51
C MET A 164 -23.16 16.11 -19.83
N LEU A 165 -23.17 14.86 -20.31
CA LEU A 165 -22.58 14.50 -21.60
C LEU A 165 -23.39 15.01 -22.80
N GLN A 166 -24.71 15.19 -22.62
CA GLN A 166 -25.55 15.89 -23.58
C GLN A 166 -25.23 17.39 -23.59
N ASP A 167 -25.12 18.02 -22.41
CA ASP A 167 -24.80 19.46 -22.29
C ASP A 167 -23.44 19.82 -22.91
N LEU A 168 -22.43 18.96 -22.76
CA LEU A 168 -21.11 19.08 -23.40
C LEU A 168 -21.12 18.84 -24.92
N ARG A 169 -22.12 18.14 -25.46
CA ARG A 169 -22.32 18.01 -26.92
C ARG A 169 -23.03 19.20 -27.52
N GLU A 170 -23.90 19.84 -26.74
CA GLU A 170 -24.76 20.94 -27.19
C GLU A 170 -24.11 22.33 -27.04
N THR A 171 -22.93 22.44 -26.39
CA THR A 171 -22.20 23.71 -26.31
C THR A 171 -21.54 24.03 -27.66
N PRO A 172 -22.05 24.99 -28.45
CA PRO A 172 -21.42 25.36 -29.72
C PRO A 172 -20.17 26.16 -29.38
N LEU A 173 -19.03 25.77 -29.94
CA LEU A 173 -17.79 26.54 -29.92
C LEU A 173 -18.10 27.99 -30.37
N ARG A 174 -18.17 28.92 -29.42
CA ARG A 174 -18.25 30.37 -29.65
C ARG A 174 -16.97 31.02 -29.13
#